data_AF-A0A6L8GVV9-F1
#
_entry.id   AF-A0A6L8GVV9-F1
#
_cell.length_a   1.000
_cell.length_b   1.000
_cell.length_c   1.000
_cell.angle_alpha   90.00
_cell.angle_beta   90.00
_cell.angle_gamma   90.00
#
_symmetry.space_group_name_H-M   'P 1'
#
loop_
_entity.id
_entity.type
_entity.pdbx_description
1 polymer ?
#
loop_
_entity_poly.entity_id
_entity_poly.type
_entity_poly.pdbx_seq_one_letter_code
_entity_poly.pdbx_strand_id
1 'polypeptide(L)'
;MDWLRQLPMGQYVDGDRGWIRRVDVRLKLGWTLAFLITPILANGAWRIGLVGLLLLLTAFCGLPWLLWRRLVPLLLAASCGVGAIFLVIPSGSTVPQAPQRPTEEVRLLPADAPRAAAGEPWRLWQWGPVGQPPLQLGPLSVNRASLDLALRSGTLLFTLVHSANLLLISTPAEDLAWAFAWILRPLGRLGIPTTELGFMLLLSLRFLPLVQEELQNLLRAVATRSFHLRQLGLKGGTALLLGLGERLLANLLLRSEQGAEALMARGGRLLPPSALQPRPPATRFPNACALLLLVLLVALRWQIGWS
;
A
#
# COMPACT_ATOMS: atom_id res chain seq x y z
N MET A 1 30.39 -9.85 -5.20
CA MET A 1 29.25 -10.10 -4.27
C MET A 1 28.63 -8.75 -3.93
N ASP A 2 28.19 -8.02 -4.96
CA ASP A 2 27.79 -6.61 -4.89
C ASP A 2 26.28 -6.42 -4.74
N TRP A 3 25.53 -7.52 -4.63
CA TRP A 3 24.08 -7.52 -4.55
C TRP A 3 23.54 -6.84 -3.28
N LEU A 4 24.30 -6.87 -2.17
CA LEU A 4 23.92 -6.19 -0.92
C LEU A 4 24.16 -4.67 -0.96
N ARG A 5 25.06 -4.17 -1.82
CA ARG A 5 25.18 -2.71 -2.09
C ARG A 5 24.05 -2.21 -2.99
N GLN A 6 23.37 -3.13 -3.68
CA GLN A 6 22.24 -2.86 -4.58
C GLN A 6 20.89 -3.04 -3.89
N LEU A 7 20.83 -3.41 -2.61
CA LEU A 7 19.58 -3.34 -1.85
C LEU A 7 19.17 -1.86 -1.81
N PRO A 8 18.15 -1.46 -2.58
CA PRO A 8 17.80 -0.07 -2.71
C PRO A 8 17.43 0.47 -1.33
N MET A 9 18.02 1.61 -0.95
CA MET A 9 17.72 2.34 0.28
C MET A 9 16.26 2.81 0.23
N GLY A 10 15.32 1.93 0.55
CA GLY A 10 13.92 2.21 0.22
C GLY A 10 13.73 2.46 -1.28
N GLN A 11 12.48 2.64 -1.69
CA GLN A 11 12.13 2.87 -3.10
C GLN A 11 12.33 4.34 -3.53
N TYR A 12 12.98 5.16 -2.71
CA TYR A 12 13.13 6.57 -2.98
C TYR A 12 14.20 6.80 -4.06
N VAL A 13 13.80 7.44 -5.15
CA VAL A 13 14.71 7.74 -6.26
C VAL A 13 15.19 9.17 -6.10
N ASP A 14 16.48 9.37 -5.83
CA ASP A 14 17.06 10.72 -5.72
C ASP A 14 16.98 11.51 -7.04
N GLY A 15 16.69 12.81 -6.95
CA GLY A 15 16.50 13.70 -8.10
C GLY A 15 15.85 15.03 -7.74
N ASP A 16 16.32 16.12 -8.36
CA ASP A 16 15.84 17.49 -8.11
C ASP A 16 14.66 17.91 -9.02
N ARG A 17 14.25 17.01 -9.93
CA ARG A 17 13.17 17.26 -10.90
C ARG A 17 11.85 16.67 -10.39
N GLY A 18 10.80 17.50 -10.37
CA GLY A 18 9.41 17.08 -10.09
C GLY A 18 8.71 17.95 -9.04
N TRP A 19 7.54 18.50 -9.41
CA TRP A 19 6.70 19.34 -8.54
C TRP A 19 6.23 18.57 -7.30
N ILE A 20 5.94 17.28 -7.45
CA ILE A 20 5.45 16.43 -6.35
C ILE A 20 6.43 16.37 -5.18
N ARG A 21 7.74 16.44 -5.43
CA ARG A 21 8.76 16.35 -4.38
C ARG A 21 8.74 17.58 -3.47
N ARG A 22 8.30 18.74 -3.99
CA ARG A 22 8.20 20.01 -3.28
C ARG A 22 6.93 20.14 -2.43
N VAL A 23 5.95 19.27 -2.65
CA VAL A 23 4.71 19.22 -1.85
C VAL A 23 5.03 18.71 -0.44
N ASP A 24 4.41 19.31 0.57
CA ASP A 24 4.51 18.88 1.96
C ASP A 24 4.08 17.40 2.13
N VAL A 25 4.86 16.64 2.87
CA VAL A 25 4.62 15.21 3.12
C VAL A 25 3.30 14.95 3.80
N ARG A 26 2.83 15.88 4.66
CA ARG A 26 1.50 15.74 5.30
C ARG A 26 0.38 15.69 4.28
N LEU A 27 0.47 16.53 3.24
CA LEU A 27 -0.51 16.55 2.16
C LEU A 27 -0.41 15.29 1.31
N LYS A 28 0.81 14.80 1.02
CA LYS A 28 0.99 13.53 0.32
C LYS A 28 0.37 12.36 1.08
N LEU A 29 0.57 12.30 2.40
CA LEU A 29 -0.07 11.30 3.25
C LEU A 29 -1.60 11.42 3.20
N GLY A 30 -2.14 12.63 3.34
CA GLY A 30 -3.57 12.89 3.19
C GLY A 30 -4.12 12.41 1.84
N TRP A 31 -3.40 12.67 0.76
CA TRP A 31 -3.70 12.17 -0.58
C TRP A 31 -3.71 10.65 -0.66
N THR A 32 -2.68 10.00 -0.12
CA THR A 32 -2.60 8.54 -0.15
C THR A 32 -3.69 7.88 0.68
N LEU A 33 -4.01 8.46 1.84
CA LEU A 33 -5.09 8.00 2.71
C LEU A 33 -6.45 8.21 2.04
N ALA A 34 -6.66 9.34 1.36
CA ALA A 34 -7.86 9.58 0.58
C ALA A 34 -8.01 8.52 -0.52
N PHE A 35 -6.97 8.22 -1.29
CA PHE A 35 -7.00 7.16 -2.31
C PHE A 35 -7.12 5.74 -1.72
N LEU A 36 -6.75 5.52 -0.47
CA LEU A 36 -6.93 4.25 0.22
C LEU A 36 -8.38 4.03 0.67
N ILE A 37 -9.01 5.07 1.22
CA ILE A 37 -10.37 4.98 1.80
C ILE A 37 -11.44 5.12 0.71
N THR A 38 -11.24 6.01 -0.24
CA THR A 38 -12.28 6.37 -1.22
C THR A 38 -12.78 5.18 -2.04
N PRO A 39 -11.92 4.25 -2.55
CA PRO A 39 -12.38 3.10 -3.33
C PRO A 39 -13.27 2.13 -2.55
N ILE A 40 -13.10 2.02 -1.23
CA ILE A 40 -13.82 1.04 -0.40
C ILE A 40 -15.32 1.36 -0.38
N LEU A 41 -15.67 2.65 -0.29
CA LEU A 41 -17.07 3.10 -0.20
C LEU A 41 -17.62 3.59 -1.55
N ALA A 42 -16.91 3.44 -2.67
CA ALA A 42 -17.26 4.10 -3.93
C ALA A 42 -18.13 3.25 -4.88
N ASN A 43 -18.99 3.94 -5.64
CA ASN A 43 -19.70 3.43 -6.82
C ASN A 43 -18.72 3.04 -7.94
N GLY A 44 -19.11 2.10 -8.81
CA GLY A 44 -18.26 1.57 -9.88
C GLY A 44 -17.66 2.65 -10.80
N ALA A 45 -18.48 3.62 -11.23
CA ALA A 45 -18.03 4.73 -12.08
C ALA A 45 -16.98 5.62 -11.39
N TRP A 46 -17.17 5.90 -10.10
CA TRP A 46 -16.23 6.72 -9.33
C TRP A 46 -14.86 6.06 -9.20
N ARG A 47 -14.81 4.73 -9.05
CA ARG A 47 -13.54 3.98 -8.97
C ARG A 47 -12.72 4.10 -10.25
N ILE A 48 -13.37 4.01 -11.41
CA ILE A 48 -12.72 4.21 -12.71
C ILE A 48 -12.20 5.66 -12.82
N GLY A 49 -13.00 6.63 -12.36
CA GLY A 49 -12.58 8.02 -12.24
C GLY A 49 -11.33 8.21 -11.37
N LEU A 50 -11.25 7.52 -10.22
CA LEU A 50 -10.07 7.56 -9.35
C LEU A 50 -8.82 6.99 -10.02
N VAL A 51 -8.95 5.86 -10.73
CA VAL A 51 -7.84 5.29 -11.52
C VAL A 51 -7.35 6.30 -12.55
N GLY A 52 -8.27 6.91 -13.31
CA GLY A 52 -7.95 7.94 -14.29
C GLY A 52 -7.27 9.17 -13.66
N LEU A 53 -7.82 9.68 -12.55
CA LEU A 53 -7.25 10.81 -11.81
C LEU A 53 -5.83 10.49 -11.32
N LEU A 54 -5.62 9.28 -10.78
CA LEU A 54 -4.31 8.86 -10.27
C LEU A 54 -3.28 8.72 -11.40
N LEU A 55 -3.68 8.19 -12.56
CA LEU A 55 -2.85 8.15 -13.77
C LEU A 55 -2.52 9.55 -14.29
N LEU A 56 -3.49 10.47 -14.31
CA LEU A 56 -3.26 11.87 -14.67
C LEU A 56 -2.26 12.53 -13.71
N LEU A 57 -2.47 12.39 -12.40
CA LEU A 57 -1.56 12.93 -11.38
C LEU A 57 -0.14 12.36 -11.54
N THR A 58 -0.04 11.08 -11.92
CA THR A 58 1.23 10.43 -12.26
C THR A 58 1.90 11.04 -13.50
N ALA A 59 1.14 11.35 -14.54
CA ALA A 59 1.65 12.01 -15.74
C ALA A 59 2.16 13.44 -15.46
N PHE A 60 1.45 14.20 -14.62
CA PHE A 60 1.83 15.57 -14.23
C PHE A 60 2.93 15.64 -13.17
N CYS A 61 3.29 14.52 -12.54
CA CYS A 61 4.23 14.44 -11.42
C CYS A 61 5.67 14.87 -11.78
N GLY A 62 6.02 14.87 -13.08
CA GLY A 62 7.35 15.28 -13.56
C GLY A 62 8.48 14.31 -13.18
N LEU A 63 8.14 13.08 -12.79
CA LEU A 63 9.07 12.00 -12.46
C LEU A 63 9.60 11.33 -13.76
N PRO A 64 10.82 10.77 -13.75
CA PRO A 64 11.42 10.20 -14.96
C PRO A 64 10.56 9.04 -15.49
N TRP A 65 10.20 9.13 -16.79
CA TRP A 65 9.32 8.17 -17.47
C TRP A 65 9.78 6.71 -17.37
N LEU A 66 11.09 6.49 -17.19
CA LEU A 66 11.67 5.15 -17.06
C LEU A 66 11.12 4.36 -15.86
N LEU A 67 10.77 5.03 -14.76
CA LEU A 67 10.19 4.38 -13.59
C LEU A 67 8.79 3.85 -13.90
N TRP A 68 7.99 4.65 -14.60
CA TRP A 68 6.60 4.36 -14.89
C TRP A 68 6.43 3.36 -16.03
N ARG A 69 7.33 3.39 -17.02
CA ARG A 69 7.22 2.56 -18.23
C ARG A 69 7.19 1.05 -17.96
N ARG A 70 7.79 0.59 -16.86
CA ARG A 70 7.72 -0.82 -16.45
C ARG A 70 6.66 -1.07 -15.38
N LEU A 71 6.54 -0.17 -14.40
CA LEU A 71 5.71 -0.41 -13.22
C LEU A 71 4.21 -0.24 -13.50
N VAL A 72 3.80 0.81 -14.22
CA VAL A 72 2.39 1.07 -14.52
C VAL A 72 1.76 -0.04 -15.36
N PRO A 73 2.33 -0.47 -16.50
CA PRO A 73 1.70 -1.53 -17.29
C PRO A 73 1.71 -2.87 -16.57
N LEU A 74 2.77 -3.18 -15.80
CA LEU A 74 2.81 -4.40 -15.00
C LEU A 74 1.72 -4.40 -13.92
N LEU A 75 1.53 -3.28 -13.23
CA LEU A 75 0.49 -3.16 -12.22
C LEU A 75 -0.92 -3.19 -12.83
N LEU A 76 -1.10 -2.56 -14.00
CA LEU A 76 -2.36 -2.60 -14.75
C LEU A 76 -2.66 -4.04 -15.19
N ALA A 77 -1.65 -4.77 -15.70
CA ALA A 77 -1.78 -6.18 -16.04
C ALA A 77 -2.12 -7.05 -14.81
N ALA A 78 -1.46 -6.81 -13.67
CA ALA A 78 -1.77 -7.52 -12.42
C ALA A 78 -3.20 -7.23 -11.93
N SER A 79 -3.63 -5.97 -11.97
CA SER A 79 -5.00 -5.55 -11.65
C SER A 79 -6.03 -6.21 -12.57
N CYS A 80 -5.77 -6.22 -13.88
CA CYS A 80 -6.63 -6.91 -14.85
C CYS A 80 -6.63 -8.42 -14.62
N GLY A 81 -5.49 -9.03 -14.27
CA GLY A 81 -5.40 -10.44 -13.93
C GLY A 81 -6.24 -10.79 -12.71
N VAL A 82 -6.16 -9.99 -11.65
CA VAL A 82 -7.02 -10.17 -10.46
C VAL A 82 -8.50 -9.98 -10.82
N GLY A 83 -8.85 -8.97 -11.61
CA GLY A 83 -10.22 -8.79 -12.10
C GLY A 83 -10.71 -9.99 -12.92
N ALA A 84 -9.88 -10.54 -13.80
CA ALA A 84 -10.23 -11.72 -14.61
C ALA A 84 -10.48 -12.96 -13.75
N ILE A 85 -9.70 -13.16 -12.68
CA ILE A 85 -9.94 -14.23 -11.70
C ILE A 85 -11.33 -14.07 -11.08
N PHE A 86 -11.69 -12.87 -10.61
CA PHE A 86 -13.00 -12.60 -10.00
C PHE A 86 -14.17 -12.62 -10.99
N LEU A 87 -13.90 -12.40 -12.29
CA LEU A 87 -14.91 -12.52 -13.35
C LEU A 87 -15.33 -13.99 -13.55
N VAL A 88 -14.36 -14.90 -13.42
CA VAL A 88 -14.48 -16.33 -13.66
C VAL A 88 -15.01 -17.08 -12.43
N ILE A 89 -14.71 -16.59 -11.23
CA ILE A 89 -15.24 -17.16 -9.98
C ILE A 89 -16.74 -16.85 -9.88
N PRO A 90 -17.63 -17.86 -9.77
CA PRO A 90 -19.05 -17.64 -9.53
C PRO A 90 -19.25 -17.03 -8.14
N SER A 91 -19.29 -15.70 -8.09
CA SER A 91 -19.58 -14.94 -6.87
C SER A 91 -21.09 -14.99 -6.63
N GLY A 92 -21.46 -15.91 -5.74
CA GLY A 92 -22.84 -16.12 -5.32
C GLY A 92 -23.68 -16.77 -6.41
N SER A 93 -23.92 -18.06 -6.28
CA SER A 93 -25.25 -18.55 -6.60
C SER A 93 -26.23 -17.76 -5.75
N THR A 94 -26.75 -16.64 -6.27
CA THR A 94 -28.09 -16.22 -5.91
C THR A 94 -28.96 -17.40 -6.35
N VAL A 95 -29.16 -18.37 -5.45
CA VAL A 95 -30.33 -19.23 -5.53
C VAL A 95 -31.46 -18.25 -5.78
N PRO A 96 -32.20 -18.36 -6.90
CA PRO A 96 -33.35 -17.50 -7.12
C PRO A 96 -34.17 -17.64 -5.85
N GLN A 97 -34.19 -16.62 -5.00
CA GLN A 97 -35.20 -16.55 -3.97
C GLN A 97 -36.45 -16.36 -4.82
N ALA A 98 -37.17 -17.47 -5.03
CA ALA A 98 -38.51 -17.43 -5.55
C ALA A 98 -39.19 -16.31 -4.75
N PRO A 99 -39.80 -15.31 -5.41
CA PRO A 99 -40.47 -14.26 -4.69
C PRO A 99 -41.39 -14.96 -3.69
N GLN A 100 -41.17 -14.78 -2.39
CA GLN A 100 -42.04 -15.29 -1.34
C GLN A 100 -43.35 -14.50 -1.43
N ARG A 101 -44.09 -14.71 -2.53
CA ARG A 101 -45.47 -14.30 -2.65
C ARG A 101 -46.27 -15.18 -1.71
N PRO A 102 -47.16 -14.61 -0.88
CA PRO A 102 -48.08 -15.38 -0.07
C PRO A 102 -48.78 -16.44 -0.92
N THR A 103 -48.91 -17.65 -0.39
CA THR A 103 -49.45 -18.83 -1.09
C THR A 103 -50.83 -18.61 -1.73
N GLU A 104 -51.56 -17.59 -1.26
CA GLU A 104 -52.87 -17.17 -1.76
C GLU A 104 -52.81 -16.53 -3.15
N GLU A 105 -51.78 -15.74 -3.47
CA GLU A 105 -51.65 -15.10 -4.80
C GLU A 105 -51.28 -16.09 -5.90
N VAL A 106 -50.61 -17.21 -5.55
CA VAL A 106 -50.24 -18.27 -6.50
C VAL A 106 -51.46 -19.08 -6.96
N ARG A 107 -52.51 -19.17 -6.13
CA ARG A 107 -53.76 -19.87 -6.47
C ARG A 107 -54.66 -19.08 -7.41
N LEU A 108 -54.53 -17.76 -7.46
CA LEU A 108 -55.37 -16.87 -8.27
C LEU A 108 -54.84 -16.65 -9.69
N LEU A 109 -53.64 -17.14 -10.00
CA LEU A 109 -53.05 -17.08 -11.34
C LEU A 109 -53.68 -18.18 -12.24
N PRO A 110 -54.28 -17.82 -13.39
CA PRO A 110 -54.72 -18.78 -14.38
C PRO A 110 -53.57 -19.72 -14.75
N ALA A 111 -53.84 -21.02 -14.91
CA ALA A 111 -52.84 -22.03 -15.21
C ALA A 111 -51.99 -21.71 -16.47
N ASP A 112 -52.54 -20.89 -17.37
CA ASP A 112 -51.96 -20.51 -18.65
C ASP A 112 -51.24 -19.14 -18.66
N ALA A 113 -51.03 -18.50 -17.50
CA ALA A 113 -50.28 -17.25 -17.44
C ALA A 113 -48.79 -17.50 -17.82
N PRO A 114 -48.23 -16.78 -18.82
CA PRO A 114 -46.82 -16.94 -19.19
C PRO A 114 -45.94 -16.60 -17.99
N ARG A 115 -45.23 -17.60 -17.45
CA ARG A 115 -44.34 -17.50 -16.27
C ARG A 115 -43.07 -16.66 -16.51
N ALA A 116 -43.02 -15.88 -17.58
CA ALA A 116 -41.86 -15.13 -18.02
C ALA A 116 -41.99 -13.64 -17.65
N ALA A 117 -41.90 -13.31 -16.36
CA ALA A 117 -41.80 -11.91 -15.93
C ALA A 117 -41.12 -11.73 -14.56
N ALA A 118 -40.17 -12.60 -14.21
CA ALA A 118 -39.16 -12.30 -13.20
C ALA A 118 -37.82 -12.25 -13.95
N GLY A 119 -37.32 -11.04 -14.19
CA GLY A 119 -36.18 -10.77 -15.06
C GLY A 119 -35.02 -11.73 -14.81
N GLU A 120 -34.74 -12.59 -15.79
CA GLU A 120 -33.63 -13.52 -15.67
C GLU A 120 -32.32 -12.73 -15.50
N PRO A 121 -31.50 -13.08 -14.49
CA PRO A 121 -30.18 -12.49 -14.36
C PRO A 121 -29.40 -12.84 -15.63
N TRP A 122 -28.85 -11.82 -16.30
CA TRP A 122 -28.08 -12.01 -17.52
C TRP A 122 -26.92 -12.98 -17.24
N ARG A 123 -27.07 -14.22 -17.71
CA ARG A 123 -26.04 -15.27 -17.70
C ARG A 123 -25.46 -15.36 -19.10
N LEU A 124 -24.40 -14.59 -19.35
CA LEU A 124 -23.80 -14.48 -20.67
C LEU A 124 -23.07 -15.77 -21.09
N TRP A 125 -22.53 -16.49 -20.11
CA TRP A 125 -21.79 -17.73 -20.36
C TRP A 125 -21.76 -18.59 -19.10
N GLN A 126 -22.02 -19.90 -19.24
CA GLN A 126 -21.94 -20.88 -18.17
C GLN A 126 -21.22 -22.11 -18.72
N TRP A 127 -20.01 -22.37 -18.22
CA TRP A 127 -19.33 -23.64 -18.45
C TRP A 127 -19.59 -24.54 -17.25
N GLY A 128 -20.21 -25.70 -17.48
CA GLY A 128 -20.64 -26.65 -16.45
C GLY A 128 -19.48 -27.30 -15.68
N PRO A 129 -19.77 -28.01 -14.58
CA PRO A 129 -18.73 -28.65 -13.78
C PRO A 129 -18.03 -29.75 -14.57
N VAL A 130 -16.71 -29.63 -14.72
CA VAL A 130 -15.88 -30.66 -15.38
C VAL A 130 -15.13 -31.42 -14.29
N GLY A 131 -15.51 -32.67 -14.06
CA GLY A 131 -14.80 -33.57 -13.13
C GLY A 131 -15.69 -34.70 -12.60
N GLN A 132 -15.08 -35.84 -12.28
CA GLN A 132 -15.70 -36.90 -11.48
C GLN A 132 -15.35 -36.67 -9.99
N PRO A 133 -16.24 -36.98 -9.03
CA PRO A 133 -15.93 -36.85 -7.60
C PRO A 133 -14.64 -37.62 -7.27
N PRO A 134 -13.70 -37.05 -6.50
CA PRO A 134 -13.87 -35.96 -5.52
C PRO A 134 -13.52 -34.53 -6.00
N LEU A 135 -13.08 -34.35 -7.24
CA LEU A 135 -12.63 -33.04 -7.76
C LEU A 135 -13.58 -32.56 -8.87
N GLN A 136 -14.71 -31.98 -8.48
CA GLN A 136 -15.57 -31.24 -9.40
C GLN A 136 -15.04 -29.81 -9.53
N LEU A 137 -14.44 -29.45 -10.66
CA LEU A 137 -14.19 -28.05 -10.98
C LEU A 137 -15.54 -27.39 -11.25
N GLY A 138 -15.98 -26.50 -10.35
CA GLY A 138 -17.31 -25.90 -10.37
C GLY A 138 -17.60 -25.06 -11.62
N PRO A 139 -18.88 -24.79 -11.94
CA PRO A 139 -19.25 -24.13 -13.17
C PRO A 139 -18.76 -22.67 -13.22
N LEU A 140 -17.96 -22.33 -14.23
CA LEU A 140 -17.54 -20.95 -14.49
C LEU A 140 -18.74 -20.21 -15.10
N SER A 141 -19.27 -19.20 -14.39
CA SER A 141 -20.37 -18.39 -14.91
C SER A 141 -20.06 -16.90 -14.80
N VAL A 142 -20.22 -16.19 -15.91
CA VAL A 142 -20.01 -14.74 -15.98
C VAL A 142 -21.36 -14.05 -15.82
N ASN A 143 -21.55 -13.42 -14.65
CA ASN A 143 -22.76 -12.72 -14.26
C ASN A 143 -22.47 -11.21 -14.11
N ARG A 144 -23.51 -10.38 -14.12
CA ARG A 144 -23.37 -8.94 -13.80
C ARG A 144 -22.69 -8.72 -12.43
N ALA A 145 -22.98 -9.58 -11.46
CA ALA A 145 -22.35 -9.55 -10.14
C ALA A 145 -20.85 -9.88 -10.18
N SER A 146 -20.42 -10.85 -11.00
CA SER A 146 -18.99 -11.17 -11.14
C SER A 146 -18.23 -10.10 -11.91
N LEU A 147 -18.88 -9.43 -12.88
CA LEU A 147 -18.31 -8.26 -13.56
C LEU A 147 -18.14 -7.07 -12.60
N ASP A 148 -19.13 -6.78 -11.77
CA ASP A 148 -19.02 -5.71 -10.76
C ASP A 148 -17.93 -6.05 -9.72
N LEU A 149 -17.87 -7.28 -9.24
CA LEU A 149 -16.80 -7.73 -8.33
C LEU A 149 -15.41 -7.67 -8.97
N ALA A 150 -15.28 -8.06 -10.25
CA ALA A 150 -14.05 -7.98 -11.02
C ALA A 150 -13.56 -6.54 -11.16
N LEU A 151 -14.46 -5.62 -11.53
CA LEU A 151 -14.13 -4.20 -11.64
C LEU A 151 -13.76 -3.62 -10.27
N ARG A 152 -14.52 -3.94 -9.23
CA ARG A 152 -14.27 -3.47 -7.86
C ARG A 152 -12.90 -3.93 -7.33
N SER A 153 -12.55 -5.19 -7.51
CA SER A 153 -11.29 -5.77 -7.01
C SER A 153 -10.08 -5.28 -7.81
N GLY A 154 -10.16 -5.26 -9.14
CA GLY A 154 -9.08 -4.75 -10.00
C GLY A 154 -8.78 -3.27 -9.74
N THR A 155 -9.81 -2.42 -9.79
CA THR A 155 -9.62 -0.97 -9.53
C THR A 155 -9.11 -0.68 -8.12
N LEU A 156 -9.54 -1.44 -7.11
CA LEU A 156 -9.03 -1.32 -5.73
C LEU A 156 -7.53 -1.67 -5.68
N LEU A 157 -7.13 -2.81 -6.24
CA LEU A 157 -5.73 -3.22 -6.26
C LEU A 157 -4.87 -2.16 -6.93
N PHE A 158 -5.27 -1.69 -8.12
CA PHE A 158 -4.52 -0.67 -8.85
C PHE A 158 -4.40 0.62 -8.02
N THR A 159 -5.51 1.16 -7.51
CA THR A 159 -5.51 2.42 -6.76
C THR A 159 -4.68 2.34 -5.48
N LEU A 160 -4.81 1.26 -4.70
CA LEU A 160 -4.03 1.06 -3.47
C LEU A 160 -2.53 1.01 -3.75
N VAL A 161 -2.13 0.09 -4.62
CA VAL A 161 -0.72 -0.20 -4.86
C VAL A 161 -0.05 0.97 -5.55
N HIS A 162 -0.70 1.58 -6.55
CA HIS A 162 -0.13 2.70 -7.29
C HIS A 162 -0.01 3.97 -6.43
N SER A 163 -1.03 4.26 -5.61
CA SER A 163 -1.02 5.41 -4.69
C SER A 163 0.10 5.29 -3.65
N ALA A 164 0.22 4.12 -3.01
CA ALA A 164 1.29 3.86 -2.04
C ALA A 164 2.68 3.95 -2.70
N ASN A 165 2.85 3.34 -3.87
CA ASN A 165 4.10 3.39 -4.61
C ASN A 165 4.49 4.82 -5.02
N LEU A 166 3.52 5.64 -5.44
CA LEU A 166 3.76 7.05 -5.76
C LEU A 166 4.29 7.82 -4.54
N LEU A 167 3.78 7.56 -3.33
CA LEU A 167 4.31 8.15 -2.09
C LEU A 167 5.74 7.70 -1.81
N LEU A 168 6.00 6.38 -1.89
CA LEU A 168 7.29 5.77 -1.57
C LEU A 168 8.42 6.22 -2.52
N ILE A 169 8.11 6.43 -3.80
CA ILE A 169 9.09 6.91 -4.79
C ILE A 169 9.33 8.43 -4.64
N SER A 170 8.33 9.19 -4.19
CA SER A 170 8.39 10.66 -4.16
C SER A 170 8.78 11.26 -2.81
N THR A 171 8.90 10.44 -1.77
CA THR A 171 9.13 10.91 -0.39
C THR A 171 10.19 10.06 0.31
N PRO A 172 11.25 10.67 0.87
CA PRO A 172 12.27 9.93 1.62
C PRO A 172 11.72 9.45 2.97
N ALA A 173 12.30 8.38 3.50
CA ALA A 173 11.87 7.77 4.77
C ALA A 173 11.95 8.74 5.96
N GLU A 174 12.95 9.63 5.98
CA GLU A 174 13.11 10.64 7.04
C GLU A 174 11.93 11.63 7.09
N ASP A 175 11.46 12.11 5.93
CA ASP A 175 10.31 13.01 5.88
C ASP A 175 9.00 12.28 6.26
N LEU A 176 8.89 10.98 5.94
CA LEU A 176 7.76 10.15 6.40
C LEU A 176 7.77 10.00 7.93
N ALA A 177 8.91 9.70 8.54
CA ALA A 177 9.03 9.62 10.00
C ALA A 177 8.67 10.93 10.69
N TRP A 178 9.09 12.06 10.11
CA TRP A 178 8.67 13.36 10.60
C TRP A 178 7.15 13.55 10.54
N ALA A 179 6.51 13.13 9.43
CA ALA A 179 5.08 13.21 9.29
C ALA A 179 4.33 12.28 10.27
N PHE A 180 4.86 11.08 10.53
CA PHE A 180 4.36 10.20 11.59
C PHE A 180 4.47 10.85 12.97
N ALA A 181 5.61 11.46 13.29
CA ALA A 181 5.78 12.18 14.56
C ALA A 181 4.78 13.35 14.69
N TRP A 182 4.44 14.01 13.57
CA TRP A 182 3.38 15.02 13.56
C TRP A 182 1.98 14.45 13.82
N ILE A 183 1.65 13.30 13.22
CA ILE A 183 0.37 12.59 13.44
C ILE A 183 0.22 12.15 14.90
N LEU A 184 1.31 11.85 15.58
CA LEU A 184 1.31 11.46 17.00
C LEU A 184 1.09 12.65 17.95
N ARG A 185 1.33 13.90 17.55
CA ARG A 185 1.16 15.09 18.42
C ARG A 185 -0.16 15.18 19.20
N PRO A 186 -1.36 14.94 18.62
CA PRO A 186 -2.61 14.96 19.38
C PRO A 186 -2.63 13.97 20.55
N LEU A 187 -1.95 12.83 20.43
CA LEU A 187 -1.85 11.84 21.51
C LEU A 187 -1.04 12.37 22.71
N GLY A 188 -0.26 13.45 22.53
CA GLY A 188 0.42 14.14 23.63
C GLY A 188 -0.57 14.71 24.66
N ARG A 189 -1.80 15.01 24.26
CA ARG A 189 -2.86 15.42 25.20
C ARG A 189 -3.28 14.30 26.16
N LEU A 190 -3.03 13.04 25.79
CA LEU A 190 -3.27 11.87 26.64
C LEU A 190 -2.06 11.52 27.53
N GLY A 191 -1.05 12.39 27.61
CA GLY A 191 0.16 12.17 28.42
C GLY A 191 1.23 11.30 27.75
N ILE A 192 1.08 10.98 26.46
CA ILE A 192 2.07 10.19 25.71
C ILE A 192 3.28 11.09 25.35
N PRO A 193 4.53 10.65 25.59
CA PRO A 193 5.75 11.42 25.30
C PRO A 193 6.06 11.48 23.78
N THR A 194 5.27 12.28 23.06
CA THR A 194 5.31 12.35 21.58
C THR A 194 6.62 12.94 21.05
N THR A 195 7.26 13.84 21.82
CA THR A 195 8.52 14.49 21.43
C THR A 195 9.66 13.47 21.42
N GLU A 196 9.74 12.68 22.48
CA GLU A 196 10.73 11.63 22.72
C GLU A 196 10.57 10.53 21.67
N LEU A 197 9.33 10.06 21.44
CA LEU A 197 9.03 9.06 20.41
C LEU A 197 9.42 9.55 19.01
N GLY A 198 9.10 10.80 18.67
CA GLY A 198 9.47 11.36 17.38
C GLY A 198 10.98 11.53 17.21
N PHE A 199 11.69 11.92 18.27
CA PHE A 199 13.14 12.00 18.28
C PHE A 199 13.77 10.61 18.07
N MET A 200 13.33 9.61 18.83
CA MET A 200 13.79 8.23 18.70
C MET A 200 13.55 7.67 17.29
N LEU A 201 12.37 7.94 16.71
CA LEU A 201 12.06 7.51 15.34
C LEU A 201 13.01 8.12 14.31
N LEU A 202 13.22 9.44 14.35
CA LEU A 202 14.15 10.11 13.42
C LEU A 202 15.60 9.64 13.61
N LEU A 203 16.03 9.49 14.86
CA LEU A 203 17.36 9.01 15.19
C LEU A 203 17.58 7.57 14.70
N SER A 204 16.59 6.68 14.90
CA SER A 204 16.67 5.30 14.42
C SER A 204 16.78 5.20 12.89
N LEU A 205 16.05 6.04 12.14
CA LEU A 205 16.20 6.09 10.69
C LEU A 205 17.58 6.59 10.27
N ARG A 206 18.19 7.51 11.03
CA ARG A 206 19.57 7.98 10.78
C ARG A 206 20.62 6.93 11.16
N PHE A 207 20.34 6.04 12.09
CA PHE A 207 21.19 4.90 12.41
C PHE A 207 20.97 3.70 11.47
N LEU A 208 19.86 3.64 10.73
CA LEU A 208 19.56 2.54 9.81
C LEU A 208 20.68 2.30 8.78
N PRO A 209 21.27 3.32 8.11
CA PRO A 209 22.40 3.10 7.21
C PRO A 209 23.63 2.50 7.91
N LEU A 210 23.92 2.96 9.14
CA LEU A 210 25.02 2.41 9.95
C LEU A 210 24.79 0.94 10.28
N VAL A 211 23.57 0.58 10.71
CA VAL A 211 23.19 -0.82 11.00
C VAL A 211 23.36 -1.70 9.76
N GLN A 212 22.95 -1.19 8.60
CA GLN A 212 23.10 -1.91 7.33
C GLN A 212 24.58 -2.08 6.95
N GLU A 213 25.40 -1.04 7.12
CA GLU A 213 26.84 -1.13 6.88
C GLU A 213 27.50 -2.18 7.78
N GLU A 214 27.18 -2.16 9.07
CA GLU A 214 27.69 -3.13 10.04
C GLU A 214 27.26 -4.55 9.70
N LEU A 215 25.98 -4.76 9.37
CA LEU A 215 25.47 -6.06 8.92
C LEU A 215 26.20 -6.54 7.67
N GLN A 216 26.41 -5.66 6.69
CA GLN A 216 27.12 -6.02 5.45
C GLN A 216 28.59 -6.35 5.70
N ASN A 217 29.26 -5.63 6.61
CA ASN A 217 30.65 -5.89 6.97
C ASN A 217 30.78 -7.23 7.69
N LEU A 218 29.87 -7.54 8.62
CA LEU A 218 29.80 -8.84 9.29
C LEU A 218 29.53 -9.99 8.31
N LEU A 219 28.57 -9.82 7.39
CA LEU A 219 28.29 -10.83 6.36
C LEU A 219 29.49 -11.06 5.44
N ARG A 220 30.21 -10.01 5.05
CA ARG A 220 31.45 -10.13 4.27
C ARG A 220 32.55 -10.86 5.04
N ALA A 221 32.74 -10.54 6.33
CA ALA A 221 33.72 -11.22 7.18
C ALA A 221 33.41 -12.71 7.34
N VAL A 222 32.15 -13.07 7.55
CA VAL A 222 31.73 -14.49 7.62
C VAL A 222 31.93 -15.20 6.28
N ALA A 223 31.62 -14.53 5.16
CA ALA A 223 31.83 -15.09 3.83
C ALA A 223 33.32 -15.39 3.54
N THR A 224 34.24 -14.54 4.02
CA THR A 224 35.70 -14.80 3.84
C THR A 224 36.22 -15.97 4.67
N ARG A 225 35.54 -16.35 5.74
CA ARG A 225 35.95 -17.45 6.64
C ARG A 225 35.64 -18.85 6.08
N SER A 226 35.41 -18.96 4.77
CA SER A 226 35.22 -20.22 4.01
C SER A 226 34.27 -21.23 4.67
N PHE A 227 33.22 -20.74 5.32
CA PHE A 227 32.12 -21.59 5.78
C PHE A 227 31.31 -22.05 4.57
N HIS A 228 31.24 -23.37 4.36
CA HIS A 228 30.35 -23.96 3.37
C HIS A 228 28.90 -23.78 3.85
N LEU A 229 28.31 -22.60 3.60
CA LEU A 229 26.91 -22.24 3.94
C LEU A 229 25.91 -23.29 3.43
N ARG A 230 26.26 -24.02 2.36
CA ARG A 230 25.46 -25.12 1.78
C ARG A 230 25.57 -26.46 2.54
N GLN A 231 26.61 -26.66 3.35
CA GLN A 231 26.81 -27.88 4.15
C GLN A 231 26.30 -27.72 5.59
N LEU A 232 25.91 -26.51 6.00
CA LEU A 232 25.28 -26.27 7.29
C LEU A 232 23.84 -26.78 7.25
N GLY A 233 23.58 -27.92 7.91
CA GLY A 233 22.22 -28.32 8.26
C GLY A 233 21.56 -27.28 9.19
N LEU A 234 20.27 -27.47 9.52
CA LEU A 234 19.49 -26.54 10.33
C LEU A 234 20.19 -26.10 11.63
N LYS A 235 20.86 -27.02 12.32
CA LYS A 235 21.60 -26.74 13.57
C LYS A 235 22.82 -25.82 13.39
N GLY A 236 23.55 -25.98 12.28
CA GLY A 236 24.69 -25.11 11.98
C GLY A 236 24.22 -23.72 11.54
N GLY A 237 23.16 -23.67 10.73
CA GLY A 237 22.56 -22.42 10.27
C GLY A 237 22.06 -21.55 11.43
N THR A 238 21.37 -22.14 12.40
CA THR A 238 20.92 -21.40 13.60
C THR A 238 22.07 -20.92 14.47
N ALA A 239 23.11 -21.72 14.69
CA ALA A 239 24.29 -21.30 15.44
C ALA A 239 25.02 -20.13 14.77
N LEU A 240 25.14 -20.16 13.44
CA LEU A 240 25.72 -19.06 12.67
C LEU A 240 24.87 -17.79 12.75
N LEU A 241 23.55 -17.92 12.64
CA LEU A 241 22.62 -16.79 12.81
C LEU A 241 22.72 -16.17 14.21
N LEU A 242 22.79 -17.01 15.24
CA LEU A 242 22.91 -16.54 16.63
C LEU A 242 24.23 -15.80 16.85
N GLY A 243 25.36 -16.34 16.37
CA GLY A 243 26.66 -15.68 16.48
C GLY A 243 26.78 -14.40 15.66
N LEU A 244 26.13 -14.32 14.50
CA LEU A 244 25.99 -13.08 13.74
C LEU A 244 25.15 -12.05 14.49
N GLY A 245 24.02 -12.48 15.06
CA GLY A 245 23.12 -11.64 15.85
C GLY A 245 23.81 -11.07 17.08
N GLU A 246 24.55 -11.89 17.82
CA GLU A 246 25.34 -11.47 18.98
C GLU A 246 26.35 -10.39 18.63
N ARG A 247 27.15 -10.60 17.57
CA ARG A 247 28.15 -9.63 17.10
C ARG A 247 27.52 -8.32 16.64
N LEU A 248 26.43 -8.40 15.87
CA LEU A 248 25.71 -7.22 15.43
C LEU A 248 25.16 -6.45 16.63
N LEU A 249 24.53 -7.14 17.58
CA LEU A 249 23.97 -6.50 18.78
C LEU A 249 25.06 -5.82 19.61
N ALA A 250 26.18 -6.48 19.86
CA ALA A 250 27.31 -5.91 20.60
C ALA A 250 27.83 -4.63 19.93
N ASN A 251 28.01 -4.66 18.59
CA ASN A 251 28.47 -3.50 17.84
C ASN A 251 27.44 -2.36 17.86
N LEU A 252 26.15 -2.66 17.72
CA LEU A 252 25.09 -1.65 17.77
C LEU A 252 24.93 -1.04 19.17
N LEU A 253 25.08 -1.82 20.24
CA LEU A 253 25.05 -1.32 21.61
C LEU A 253 26.20 -0.34 21.86
N LEU A 254 27.42 -0.71 21.48
CA LEU A 254 28.59 0.18 21.58
C LEU A 254 28.39 1.48 20.79
N ARG A 255 27.79 1.41 19.59
CA ARG A 255 27.43 2.60 18.81
C ARG A 255 26.37 3.46 19.49
N SER A 256 25.40 2.82 20.14
CA SER A 256 24.35 3.54 20.87
C SER A 256 24.90 4.27 22.10
N GLU A 257 25.85 3.66 22.83
CA GLU A 257 26.54 4.28 23.96
C GLU A 257 27.37 5.49 23.50
N GLN A 258 28.17 5.33 22.45
CA GLN A 258 28.94 6.44 21.86
C GLN A 258 28.01 7.59 21.41
N GLY A 259 26.87 7.26 20.81
CA GLY A 259 25.87 8.24 20.41
C GLY A 259 25.23 8.96 21.59
N ALA A 260 24.95 8.24 22.68
CA ALA A 260 24.39 8.79 23.91
C ALA A 260 25.40 9.71 24.63
N GLU A 261 26.65 9.30 24.75
CA GLU A 261 27.72 10.12 25.34
C GLU A 261 27.92 11.43 24.54
N ALA A 262 27.95 11.33 23.20
CA ALA A 262 28.05 12.51 22.34
C ALA A 262 26.84 13.44 22.48
N LEU A 263 25.63 12.90 22.68
CA LEU A 263 24.42 13.68 22.93
C LEU A 263 24.48 14.38 24.29
N MET A 264 24.94 13.68 25.33
CA MET A 264 25.14 14.24 26.68
C MET A 264 26.18 15.35 26.68
N ALA A 265 27.31 15.18 25.98
CA ALA A 265 28.35 16.20 25.84
C ALA A 265 27.83 17.48 25.14
N ARG A 266 26.82 17.35 24.26
CA ARG A 266 26.15 18.47 23.59
C ARG A 266 25.01 19.10 24.41
N GLY A 267 24.87 18.72 25.68
CA GLY A 267 23.90 19.29 26.61
C GLY A 267 22.62 18.46 26.80
N GLY A 268 22.55 17.25 26.23
CA GLY A 268 21.49 16.27 26.54
C GLY A 268 20.05 16.69 26.20
N ARG A 269 19.87 17.77 25.44
CA ARG A 269 18.53 18.29 25.12
C ARG A 269 17.90 17.52 23.96
N LEU A 270 16.72 16.95 24.20
CA LEU A 270 15.90 16.35 23.16
C LEU A 270 15.26 17.46 22.33
N LEU A 271 15.58 17.51 21.04
CA LEU A 271 14.99 18.47 20.12
C LEU A 271 13.65 17.94 19.60
N PRO A 272 12.65 18.82 19.44
CA PRO A 272 11.40 18.39 18.85
C PRO A 272 11.59 17.97 17.39
N PRO A 273 10.82 16.99 16.89
CA PRO A 273 10.94 16.50 15.50
C PRO A 273 10.88 17.61 14.45
N SER A 274 10.15 18.70 14.72
CA SER A 274 10.09 19.87 13.82
C SER A 274 11.40 20.62 13.67
N ALA A 275 12.27 20.62 14.68
CA ALA A 275 13.59 21.25 14.60
C ALA A 275 14.61 20.39 13.84
N LEU A 276 14.35 19.09 13.71
CA LEU A 276 15.23 18.13 13.04
C LEU A 276 14.86 17.91 11.57
N GLN A 277 13.85 18.62 11.06
CA GLN A 277 13.38 18.46 9.69
C GLN A 277 14.44 18.93 8.68
N PRO A 278 14.88 18.08 7.74
CA PRO A 278 15.94 18.43 6.79
C PRO A 278 15.50 19.46 5.73
N ARG A 279 14.19 19.60 5.46
CA ARG A 279 13.66 20.54 4.45
C ARG A 279 12.40 21.26 4.95
N PRO A 280 12.43 22.59 5.13
CA PRO A 280 11.19 23.35 5.34
C PRO A 280 10.35 23.36 4.04
N PRO A 281 9.02 23.28 4.11
CA PRO A 281 8.14 23.33 2.94
C PRO A 281 8.20 24.73 2.31
N ALA A 282 9.11 24.93 1.35
CA ALA A 282 9.44 26.26 0.85
C ALA A 282 8.47 26.82 -0.23
N THR A 283 7.41 26.12 -0.60
CA THR A 283 6.56 26.58 -1.73
C THR A 283 5.07 26.56 -1.39
N ARG A 284 4.49 27.76 -1.25
CA ARG A 284 3.07 27.97 -0.90
C ARG A 284 2.12 27.52 -2.02
N PHE A 285 2.49 27.77 -3.27
CA PHE A 285 1.68 27.43 -4.44
C PHE A 285 1.41 25.92 -4.63
N PRO A 286 2.43 25.02 -4.66
CA PRO A 286 2.18 23.58 -4.77
C PRO A 286 1.31 23.05 -3.65
N ASN A 287 1.58 23.50 -2.43
CA ASN A 287 0.82 23.07 -1.25
C ASN A 287 -0.63 23.53 -1.33
N ALA A 288 -0.88 24.77 -1.76
CA ALA A 288 -2.24 25.28 -1.95
C ALA A 288 -3.00 24.51 -3.03
N CYS A 289 -2.38 24.27 -4.19
CA CYS A 289 -3.00 23.46 -5.26
C CYS A 289 -3.26 22.02 -4.79
N ALA A 290 -2.30 21.37 -4.13
CA ALA A 290 -2.47 20.01 -3.64
C ALA A 290 -3.56 19.90 -2.56
N LEU A 291 -3.67 20.90 -1.68
CA LEU A 291 -4.73 20.98 -0.68
C LEU A 291 -6.09 21.25 -1.31
N LEU A 292 -6.19 22.20 -2.25
CA LEU A 292 -7.44 22.50 -2.96
C LEU A 292 -7.94 21.26 -3.71
N LEU A 293 -7.06 20.57 -4.42
CA LEU A 293 -7.40 19.36 -5.17
C LEU A 293 -7.83 18.22 -4.22
N LEU A 294 -7.21 18.12 -3.03
CA LEU A 294 -7.62 17.14 -2.00
C LEU A 294 -9.01 17.45 -1.47
N VAL A 295 -9.27 18.72 -1.13
CA VAL A 295 -10.58 19.19 -0.65
C VAL A 295 -11.63 18.97 -1.72
N LEU A 296 -11.32 19.26 -2.99
CA LEU A 296 -12.20 19.01 -4.12
C LEU A 296 -12.52 17.51 -4.26
N LEU A 297 -11.53 16.62 -4.14
CA LEU A 297 -11.76 15.18 -4.19
C LEU A 297 -12.70 14.72 -3.06
N VAL A 298 -12.47 15.20 -1.84
CA VAL A 298 -13.31 14.85 -0.68
C VAL A 298 -14.72 15.43 -0.81
N ALA A 299 -14.85 16.67 -1.29
CA ALA A 299 -16.15 17.31 -1.51
C ALA A 299 -16.96 16.61 -2.62
N LEU A 300 -16.30 16.31 -3.74
CA LEU A 300 -16.90 15.59 -4.87
C LEU A 300 -17.30 14.17 -4.44
N ARG A 301 -16.50 13.53 -3.58
CA ARG A 301 -16.86 12.25 -2.95
C ARG A 301 -18.08 12.36 -2.03
N TRP A 302 -18.22 13.45 -1.28
CA TRP A 302 -19.39 13.66 -0.42
C TRP A 302 -20.67 13.78 -1.25
N GLN A 303 -20.61 14.54 -2.36
CA GLN A 303 -21.75 14.74 -3.26
C GLN A 303 -22.18 13.46 -3.98
N ILE A 304 -21.23 12.65 -4.45
CA ILE A 304 -21.49 11.43 -5.23
C ILE A 304 -21.73 10.21 -4.32
N GLY A 305 -21.42 10.34 -3.03
CA GLY A 305 -21.57 9.28 -2.04
C GLY A 305 -22.99 9.02 -1.55
N TRP A 306 -23.87 9.99 -1.74
CA TRP A 306 -25.26 9.96 -1.28
C TRP A 306 -26.26 9.62 -2.39
N SER A 307 -25.79 9.45 -3.63
CA SER A 307 -26.56 9.04 -4.81
C SER A 307 -26.30 7.59 -5.17
#